data_AF-M7YKW3-F1
#
_entry.id   AF-M7YKW3-F1
#
_cell.length_a   1.000
_cell.length_b   1.000
_cell.length_c   1.000
_cell.angle_alpha   90.00
_cell.angle_beta   90.00
_cell.angle_gamma   90.00
#
_symmetry.space_group_name_H-M   'P 1'
#
loop_
_entity.id
_entity.type
_entity.pdbx_description
1 polymer ?
#
loop_
_entity_poly.entity_id
_entity_poly.type
_entity_poly.pdbx_seq_one_letter_code
_entity_poly.pdbx_strand_id
1 'polypeptide(L)'
;MEAKTGNSGMLYHELQVRQLCGLHALNAALQGPFFSEGDLLEIAADLDAREREVMYRAGGVGAGDFLAEGQGSHNVSDNGDFGVEVLKRALERPVLNQPKKREIDALSKDTTMEEPGSSNSEGPVEEGC
;
A
#
# COMPACT_ATOMS: atom_id res chain seq x y z
N MET A 1 7.59 33.91 -25.96
CA MET A 1 7.10 32.51 -25.99
C MET A 1 7.68 31.79 -24.79
N GLU A 2 6.87 31.47 -23.79
CA GLU A 2 7.32 30.65 -22.65
C GLU A 2 7.51 29.20 -23.12
N ALA A 3 8.72 28.70 -22.99
CA ALA A 3 9.01 27.29 -23.19
C ALA A 3 8.29 26.51 -22.08
N LYS A 4 7.20 25.83 -22.41
CA LYS A 4 6.67 24.74 -21.59
C LYS A 4 7.82 23.78 -21.38
N THR A 5 8.33 23.68 -20.16
CA THR A 5 9.21 22.60 -19.74
C THR A 5 8.42 21.30 -19.92
N GLY A 6 8.53 20.71 -21.11
CA GLY A 6 7.99 19.40 -21.40
C GLY A 6 8.55 18.45 -20.36
N ASN A 7 7.64 17.72 -19.73
CA ASN A 7 7.93 16.67 -18.75
C ASN A 7 9.24 15.98 -19.13
N SER A 8 10.20 15.91 -18.22
CA SER A 8 11.60 15.54 -18.49
C SER A 8 11.76 14.09 -18.95
N GLY A 9 11.24 13.72 -20.13
CA GLY A 9 11.43 12.49 -20.89
C GLY A 9 11.18 11.14 -20.18
N MET A 10 10.93 11.12 -18.88
CA MET A 10 10.91 9.92 -18.06
C MET A 10 9.47 9.48 -17.85
N LEU A 11 9.15 8.32 -18.42
CA LEU A 11 7.89 7.62 -18.23
C LEU A 11 8.03 6.70 -17.03
N TYR A 12 7.07 6.79 -16.10
CA TYR A 12 6.97 5.82 -15.02
C TYR A 12 6.51 4.49 -15.58
N HIS A 13 7.31 3.45 -15.31
CA HIS A 13 7.00 2.08 -15.64
C HIS A 13 7.31 1.20 -14.42
N GLU A 14 6.31 0.45 -13.98
CA GLU A 14 6.52 -0.64 -13.04
C GLU A 14 6.34 -1.98 -13.75
N LEU A 15 7.26 -2.90 -13.46
CA LEU A 15 7.20 -4.25 -13.99
C LEU A 15 6.13 -5.03 -13.25
N GLN A 16 5.30 -5.75 -14.00
CA GLN A 16 4.32 -6.64 -13.39
C GLN A 16 5.05 -7.78 -12.67
N VAL A 17 4.76 -7.93 -11.38
CA VAL A 17 5.23 -9.04 -10.55
C VAL A 17 4.00 -9.79 -10.03
N ARG A 18 4.00 -11.12 -10.12
CA ARG A 18 2.82 -11.97 -9.81
C ARG A 18 1.61 -11.65 -10.71
N GLN A 19 0.46 -12.25 -10.41
CA GLN A 19 -0.81 -12.01 -11.11
C GLN A 19 -1.52 -10.78 -10.53
N LEU A 20 -0.85 -9.61 -10.54
CA LEU A 20 -1.38 -8.34 -10.03
C LEU A 20 -1.51 -7.29 -11.13
N CYS A 21 -1.95 -7.71 -12.33
CA CYS A 21 -1.98 -6.84 -13.52
C CYS A 21 -2.81 -5.57 -13.33
N GLY A 22 -3.92 -5.64 -12.59
CA GLY A 22 -4.77 -4.48 -12.29
C GLY A 22 -4.06 -3.40 -11.48
N LEU A 23 -3.28 -3.80 -10.46
CA LEU A 23 -2.44 -2.88 -9.68
C LEU A 23 -1.42 -2.18 -10.58
N HIS A 24 -0.71 -2.96 -11.38
CA HIS A 24 0.36 -2.44 -12.21
C HIS A 24 -0.14 -1.55 -13.35
N ALA A 25 -1.31 -1.87 -13.90
CA ALA A 25 -2.00 -1.01 -14.85
C ALA A 25 -2.39 0.33 -14.24
N LEU A 26 -2.93 0.36 -13.01
CA LEU A 26 -3.34 1.59 -12.33
C LEU A 26 -2.14 2.52 -12.06
N ASN A 27 -1.07 1.98 -11.49
CA ASN A 27 0.13 2.76 -11.17
C ASN A 27 0.85 3.27 -12.43
N ALA A 28 0.94 2.43 -13.47
CA ALA A 28 1.46 2.87 -14.77
C ALA A 28 0.59 3.97 -15.40
N ALA A 29 -0.74 3.84 -15.36
CA ALA A 29 -1.65 4.85 -15.90
C ALA A 29 -1.56 6.19 -15.15
N LEU A 30 -1.43 6.14 -13.82
CA LEU A 30 -1.28 7.33 -12.97
C LEU A 30 0.16 7.89 -12.94
N GLN A 31 1.10 7.20 -13.58
CA GLN A 31 2.51 7.55 -13.62
C GLN A 31 3.16 7.66 -12.22
N GLY A 32 2.86 6.71 -11.34
CA GLY A 32 3.49 6.57 -10.03
C GLY A 32 2.95 5.41 -9.20
N PRO A 33 3.61 5.06 -8.08
CA PRO A 33 3.16 4.01 -7.17
C PRO A 33 2.05 4.57 -6.26
N PHE A 34 0.83 4.60 -6.76
CA PHE A 34 -0.32 5.16 -6.03
C PHE A 34 -1.09 4.10 -5.23
N PHE A 35 -1.05 2.85 -5.68
CA PHE A 35 -1.74 1.73 -5.05
C PHE A 35 -0.76 0.60 -4.70
N SER A 36 -1.01 -0.01 -3.56
CA SER A 36 -0.42 -1.28 -3.12
C SER A 36 -1.45 -2.41 -3.20
N GLU A 37 -0.96 -3.67 -3.08
CA GLU A 37 -1.82 -4.86 -3.06
C GLU A 37 -2.85 -4.77 -1.93
N GLY A 38 -2.42 -4.28 -0.76
CA GLY A 38 -3.30 -4.07 0.40
C GLY A 38 -4.41 -3.05 0.15
N ASP A 39 -4.12 -1.97 -0.59
CA ASP A 39 -5.13 -0.94 -0.90
C ASP A 39 -6.26 -1.50 -1.77
N LEU A 40 -5.91 -2.32 -2.77
CA LEU A 40 -6.90 -2.94 -3.65
C LEU A 40 -7.67 -4.06 -2.94
N LEU A 41 -7.02 -4.81 -2.03
CA LEU A 41 -7.69 -5.81 -1.20
C LEU A 41 -8.72 -5.17 -0.26
N GLU A 42 -8.39 -4.02 0.36
CA GLU A 42 -9.34 -3.27 1.19
C GLU A 42 -10.56 -2.83 0.37
N ILE A 43 -10.34 -2.28 -0.84
CA ILE A 43 -11.41 -1.86 -1.74
C ILE A 43 -12.30 -3.06 -2.12
N ALA A 44 -11.69 -4.21 -2.41
CA ALA A 44 -12.44 -5.41 -2.78
C ALA A 44 -13.27 -5.95 -1.61
N ALA A 45 -12.70 -6.01 -0.40
CA ALA A 45 -13.42 -6.43 0.80
C ALA A 45 -14.62 -5.51 1.11
N ASP A 46 -14.43 -4.20 0.94
CA ASP A 46 -15.50 -3.19 1.05
C ASP A 46 -16.64 -3.45 0.05
N LEU A 47 -16.30 -3.82 -1.19
CA LEU A 47 -17.28 -4.13 -2.23
C LEU A 47 -18.01 -5.43 -1.92
N ASP A 48 -17.30 -6.49 -1.55
CA ASP A 48 -17.89 -7.78 -1.16
C ASP A 48 -18.88 -7.61 0.01
N ALA A 49 -18.54 -6.74 0.99
CA ALA A 49 -19.41 -6.43 2.12
C ALA A 49 -20.70 -5.72 1.68
N ARG A 50 -20.60 -4.71 0.81
CA ARG A 50 -21.76 -3.98 0.28
C ARG A 50 -22.66 -4.88 -0.58
N GLU A 51 -22.07 -5.71 -1.43
CA GLU A 51 -22.82 -6.63 -2.29
C GLU A 51 -23.56 -7.66 -1.46
N ARG A 52 -22.94 -8.18 -0.38
CA ARG A 52 -23.59 -9.06 0.58
C ARG A 52 -24.75 -8.38 1.31
N GLU A 53 -24.58 -7.12 1.71
CA GLU A 53 -25.64 -6.34 2.35
C GLU A 53 -26.83 -6.10 1.40
N VAL A 54 -26.56 -5.77 0.13
CA VAL A 54 -27.61 -5.60 -0.89
C VAL A 54 -28.39 -6.90 -1.07
N MET A 55 -27.71 -8.05 -1.18
CA MET A 55 -28.37 -9.35 -1.28
C MET A 55 -29.23 -9.67 -0.05
N TYR A 56 -28.73 -9.38 1.15
CA TYR A 56 -29.49 -9.57 2.39
C TYR A 56 -30.76 -8.71 2.42
N ARG A 57 -30.65 -7.43 2.02
CA ARG A 57 -31.78 -6.48 2.00
C ARG A 57 -32.79 -6.77 0.89
N ALA A 58 -32.35 -7.33 -0.23
CA ALA A 58 -33.22 -7.61 -1.38
C ALA A 58 -34.20 -8.78 -1.14
N GLY A 59 -34.00 -9.61 -0.11
CA GLY A 59 -34.94 -10.66 0.30
C GLY A 59 -35.27 -11.71 -0.78
N GLY A 60 -34.48 -11.78 -1.85
CA GLY A 60 -34.75 -12.65 -3.00
C GLY A 60 -34.52 -14.12 -2.67
N VAL A 61 -35.34 -14.99 -3.27
CA VAL A 61 -35.37 -16.46 -3.12
C VAL A 61 -34.02 -17.17 -3.42
N GLY A 62 -32.98 -16.44 -3.88
CA GLY A 62 -31.61 -16.91 -4.09
C GLY A 62 -30.57 -16.44 -3.06
N ALA A 63 -30.94 -15.61 -2.07
CA ALA A 63 -30.01 -15.15 -1.02
C ALA A 63 -29.55 -16.30 -0.11
N GLY A 64 -30.38 -17.33 0.05
CA GLY A 64 -30.01 -18.56 0.73
C GLY A 64 -28.91 -19.33 0.01
N ASP A 65 -28.95 -19.39 -1.33
CA ASP A 65 -27.97 -20.10 -2.17
C ASP A 65 -26.62 -19.35 -2.23
N PHE A 66 -26.68 -18.03 -2.45
CA PHE A 66 -25.50 -17.15 -2.45
C PHE A 66 -24.74 -17.14 -1.12
N LEU A 67 -25.45 -17.31 0.01
CA LEU A 67 -24.84 -17.39 1.34
C LEU A 67 -24.46 -18.83 1.72
N ALA A 68 -25.17 -19.85 1.23
CA ALA A 68 -24.93 -21.26 1.56
C ALA A 68 -23.79 -21.89 0.76
N GLU A 69 -23.55 -21.46 -0.48
CA GLU A 69 -22.49 -22.02 -1.31
C GLU A 69 -21.08 -21.53 -0.94
N GLY A 70 -20.94 -20.55 -0.03
CA GLY A 70 -19.65 -19.92 0.26
C GLY A 70 -19.06 -19.15 -0.94
N GLN A 71 -19.75 -19.17 -2.09
CA GLN A 71 -19.46 -18.46 -3.33
C GLN A 71 -20.13 -17.09 -3.33
N GLY A 72 -19.97 -16.34 -2.25
CA GLY A 72 -20.38 -14.94 -2.22
C GLY A 72 -19.68 -14.13 -3.32
N SER A 73 -19.98 -12.83 -3.39
CA SER A 73 -19.19 -11.96 -4.27
C SER A 73 -17.73 -12.02 -3.85
N HIS A 74 -16.86 -12.18 -4.85
CA HIS A 74 -15.44 -12.35 -4.66
C HIS A 74 -14.73 -11.44 -5.65
N ASN A 75 -14.50 -10.21 -5.20
CA ASN A 75 -13.90 -9.16 -6.03
C ASN A 75 -12.39 -9.34 -6.28
N VAL A 76 -11.73 -10.33 -5.65
CA VAL A 76 -10.32 -10.70 -5.91
C VAL A 76 -10.20 -12.21 -5.98
N SER A 77 -9.60 -12.79 -7.03
CA SER A 77 -9.30 -14.23 -7.05
C SER A 77 -8.15 -14.60 -6.10
N ASP A 78 -8.11 -15.85 -5.62
CA ASP A 78 -6.98 -16.45 -4.89
C ASP A 78 -5.61 -16.28 -5.60
N ASN A 79 -5.63 -16.07 -6.91
CA ASN A 79 -4.44 -15.84 -7.73
C ASN A 79 -3.96 -14.38 -7.71
N GLY A 80 -4.79 -13.43 -7.31
CA GLY A 80 -4.50 -11.98 -7.32
C GLY A 80 -5.24 -11.17 -8.40
N ASP A 81 -6.14 -11.78 -9.15
CA ASP A 81 -6.92 -11.07 -10.18
C ASP A 81 -8.01 -10.22 -9.54
N PHE A 82 -7.93 -8.90 -9.70
CA PHE A 82 -8.93 -7.95 -9.21
C PHE A 82 -10.07 -7.77 -10.22
N GLY A 83 -11.31 -7.76 -9.72
CA GLY A 83 -12.50 -7.43 -10.49
C GLY A 83 -12.48 -5.98 -11.00
N VAL A 84 -13.17 -5.73 -12.10
CA VAL A 84 -13.22 -4.40 -12.74
C VAL A 84 -13.81 -3.32 -11.80
N GLU A 85 -14.76 -3.68 -10.94
CA GLU A 85 -15.37 -2.72 -10.01
C GLU A 85 -14.37 -2.27 -8.93
N VAL A 86 -13.42 -3.12 -8.53
CA VAL A 86 -12.31 -2.75 -7.64
C VAL A 86 -11.46 -1.65 -8.27
N LEU A 87 -11.06 -1.84 -9.53
CA LEU A 87 -10.22 -0.88 -10.26
C LEU A 87 -10.94 0.44 -10.48
N LYS A 88 -12.23 0.38 -10.84
CA LYS A 88 -13.07 1.58 -10.99
C LYS A 88 -13.20 2.32 -9.66
N ARG A 89 -13.48 1.60 -8.57
CA ARG A 89 -13.61 2.19 -7.23
C ARG A 89 -12.30 2.78 -6.72
N ALA A 90 -11.16 2.22 -7.11
CA ALA A 90 -9.83 2.76 -6.86
C ALA A 90 -9.61 4.11 -7.55
N LEU A 91 -10.03 4.23 -8.82
CA LEU A 91 -9.94 5.49 -9.58
C LEU A 91 -10.95 6.56 -9.11
N GLU A 92 -12.10 6.14 -8.57
CA GLU A 92 -13.08 7.05 -7.98
C GLU A 92 -12.62 7.63 -6.63
N ARG A 93 -11.75 6.93 -5.89
CA ARG A 93 -11.08 7.54 -4.73
C ARG A 93 -10.21 8.68 -5.27
N PRO A 94 -10.31 9.92 -4.77
CA PRO A 94 -9.43 10.98 -5.19
C PRO A 94 -8.02 10.66 -4.70
N VAL A 95 -7.26 9.94 -5.52
CA VAL A 95 -5.82 9.68 -5.36
C VAL A 95 -5.04 11.00 -5.20
N LEU A 96 -5.64 12.11 -5.66
CA LEU A 96 -5.14 13.47 -5.55
C LEU A 96 -5.31 14.14 -4.17
N ASN A 97 -5.99 13.51 -3.20
CA ASN A 97 -6.31 14.18 -1.92
C ASN A 97 -5.96 13.36 -0.66
N GLN A 98 -5.20 12.27 -0.78
CA GLN A 98 -4.66 11.57 0.39
C GLN A 98 -3.24 12.05 0.70
N PRO A 99 -2.94 12.47 1.94
CA PRO A 99 -1.56 12.76 2.33
C PRO A 99 -0.78 11.45 2.29
N LYS A 100 0.17 11.32 1.36
CA LYS A 100 1.14 10.23 1.34
C LYS A 100 1.78 10.16 2.73
N LYS A 101 1.51 9.08 3.49
CA LYS A 101 2.21 8.80 4.74
C LYS A 101 3.67 8.62 4.35
N ARG A 102 4.48 9.65 4.61
CA ARG A 102 5.92 9.68 4.33
C ARG A 102 6.55 8.55 5.13
N GLU A 103 6.81 7.42 4.48
CA GLU A 103 7.63 6.36 5.06
C GLU A 103 9.10 6.70 4.79
N ILE A 104 9.61 7.65 5.57
CA ILE A 104 11.04 7.95 5.70
C ILE A 104 11.30 8.29 7.17
N ASP A 105 11.31 7.28 8.04
CA ASP A 105 11.84 7.38 9.42
C ASP A 105 12.11 5.97 10.02
N ALA A 106 12.75 5.07 9.26
CA ALA A 106 13.17 3.76 9.78
C ALA A 106 14.57 3.33 9.34
N LEU A 107 15.43 4.28 8.94
CA LEU A 107 16.84 3.98 8.64
C LEU A 107 17.77 5.07 9.19
N SER A 108 17.70 5.32 10.50
CA SER A 108 18.74 6.03 11.24
C SER A 108 18.59 5.75 12.72
N LYS A 109 19.03 4.56 13.13
CA LYS A 109 19.50 4.22 14.48
C LYS A 109 19.95 2.76 14.45
N ASP A 110 21.23 2.58 14.11
CA ASP A 110 22.12 1.61 14.76
C ASP A 110 23.44 1.55 14.00
N THR A 111 24.30 2.52 14.28
CA THR A 111 25.75 2.30 14.24
C THR A 111 26.41 3.29 15.21
N THR A 112 26.33 2.97 16.50
CA THR A 112 27.37 3.39 17.44
C THR A 112 28.13 2.13 17.79
N MET A 113 29.21 1.92 17.04
CA MET A 113 30.29 1.02 17.42
C MET A 113 30.89 1.59 18.71
N GLU A 114 30.60 0.99 19.86
CA GLU A 114 31.38 1.24 21.07
C GLU A 114 32.68 0.45 20.95
N GLU A 115 33.79 1.17 20.74
CA GLU A 115 35.14 0.64 20.85
C GLU A 115 35.49 0.43 22.34
N PRO A 116 35.90 -0.76 22.77
CA PRO A 116 36.38 -0.97 24.14
C PRO A 116 37.84 -0.49 24.26
N GLY A 117 38.01 0.78 24.64
CA GLY A 117 39.30 1.36 25.00
C GLY A 117 39.70 1.00 26.44
N SER A 118 40.61 0.03 26.57
CA SER A 118 41.30 -0.33 27.82
C SER A 118 42.18 0.80 28.38
N SER A 119 42.09 0.98 29.70
CA SER A 119 43.13 1.29 30.70
C SER A 119 44.24 2.31 30.41
N ASN A 120 44.41 3.28 31.32
CA ASN A 120 45.59 3.49 32.20
C ASN A 120 45.41 4.84 32.93
N SER A 121 45.21 4.87 34.25
CA SER A 121 46.26 5.00 35.29
C SER A 121 47.23 6.16 35.07
N GLU A 122 47.10 7.23 35.88
CA GLU A 122 48.23 7.94 36.51
C GLU A 122 47.74 9.11 37.40
N GLY A 123 47.89 8.93 38.72
CA GLY A 123 48.62 9.86 39.61
C GLY A 123 47.99 11.17 40.11
N PRO A 124 48.43 11.69 41.28
CA PRO A 124 47.54 12.34 42.25
C PRO A 124 47.86 13.82 42.54
N VAL A 125 46.84 14.59 42.91
CA VAL A 125 46.88 15.91 43.58
C VAL A 125 45.55 16.03 44.37
N GLU A 126 45.43 16.40 45.65
CA GLU A 126 46.19 17.29 46.53
C GLU A 126 45.80 17.05 48.02
N GLU A 127 46.78 17.33 48.90
CA GLU A 127 46.77 17.85 50.29
C GLU A 127 45.64 17.57 51.32
N GLY A 128 46.04 17.15 52.52
CA GLY A 128 45.20 17.19 53.72
C GLY A 128 45.81 16.59 55.01
N CYS A 129 46.68 17.37 55.67
CA CYS A 129 47.23 17.27 57.04
C CYS A 129 48.42 16.32 57.33
#